data_AF-A0A317HGR9-F1
#
_entry.id   AF-A0A317HGR9-F1
#
_cell.length_a   1.000
_cell.length_b   1.000
_cell.length_c   1.000
_cell.angle_alpha   90.00
_cell.angle_beta   90.00
_cell.angle_gamma   90.00
#
_symmetry.space_group_name_H-M   'P 1'
#
loop_
_entity.id
_entity.type
_entity.pdbx_description
1 polymer ?
#
loop_
_entity_poly.entity_id
_entity_poly.type
_entity_poly.pdbx_seq_one_letter_code
_entity_poly.pdbx_strand_id
1 'polypeptide(L)' 'MTVEEVAAFLKVTPRAVYEMSRNRSQVRSRHKLPAIRLHSKCLRFERAAVEAWVRGIADANKADQQKSRRYEN' A
#
# COMPACT_ATOMS: atom_id res chain seq x y z
N MET A 1 0.50 -11.87 -8.40
CA MET A 1 -0.58 -10.97 -8.81
C MET A 1 -0.09 -9.95 -9.84
N THR A 2 -0.92 -9.62 -10.83
CA THR A 2 -0.74 -8.51 -11.78
C THR A 2 -1.20 -7.18 -11.17
N VAL A 3 -1.03 -6.07 -11.90
CA VAL A 3 -1.52 -4.76 -11.48
C VAL A 3 -3.05 -4.74 -11.44
N GLU A 4 -3.70 -5.38 -12.40
CA GLU A 4 -5.16 -5.48 -12.52
C GLU A 4 -5.75 -6.27 -11.35
N GLU A 5 -5.12 -7.38 -10.97
CA GLU A 5 -5.55 -8.19 -9.83
C GLU A 5 -5.41 -7.44 -8.51
N VAL A 6 -4.32 -6.67 -8.33
CA VAL A 6 -4.14 -5.81 -7.15
C VAL A 6 -5.14 -4.67 -7.15
N ALA A 7 -5.42 -4.06 -8.30
CA ALA A 7 -6.40 -3.00 -8.45
C ALA A 7 -7.81 -3.49 -8.07
N ALA A 8 -8.20 -4.66 -8.55
CA ALA A 8 -9.45 -5.31 -8.18
C ALA A 8 -9.51 -5.63 -6.68
N PHE A 9 -8.43 -6.18 -6.11
CA PHE A 9 -8.34 -6.49 -4.69
C PHE A 9 -8.50 -5.24 -3.80
N LEU A 10 -7.82 -4.15 -4.15
CA LEU A 10 -7.86 -2.89 -3.41
C LEU A 10 -9.08 -2.01 -3.77
N LYS A 11 -9.89 -2.42 -4.75
CA LYS A 11 -11.04 -1.65 -5.28
C LYS A 11 -10.63 -0.26 -5.78
N VAL A 12 -9.54 -0.19 -6.54
CA VAL A 12 -9.02 1.05 -7.15
C VAL A 12 -8.74 0.85 -8.64
N THR A 13 -8.39 1.91 -9.35
CA THR A 13 -7.98 1.78 -10.76
C THR A 13 -6.56 1.24 -10.90
N PRO A 14 -6.21 0.52 -11.99
CA PRO A 14 -4.83 0.11 -12.27
C PRO A 14 -3.84 1.29 -12.28
N ARG A 15 -4.29 2.47 -12.76
CA ARG A 15 -3.49 3.70 -12.73
C ARG A 15 -3.11 4.09 -11.29
N ALA A 16 -4.03 3.97 -10.33
CA ALA A 16 -3.75 4.25 -8.94
C ALA A 16 -2.64 3.33 -8.38
N VAL A 17 -2.67 2.04 -8.74
CA VAL A 17 -1.62 1.09 -8.36
C VAL A 17 -0.25 1.50 -8.93
N TYR A 18 -0.20 1.91 -10.21
CA TYR A 18 1.04 2.45 -10.78
C TYR A 18 1.53 3.71 -10.06
N GLU A 19 0.65 4.68 -9.79
CA GLU A 19 1.00 5.90 -9.06
C GLU A 19 1.54 5.60 -7.65
N MET A 20 0.90 4.67 -6.93
CA MET A 20 1.38 4.19 -5.62
C MET A 20 2.78 3.57 -5.74
N SER A 21 3.04 2.78 -6.78
CA SER A 21 4.34 2.10 -6.95
C SER A 21 5.52 2.99 -7.41
N ARG A 22 5.29 4.28 -7.71
CA ARG A 22 6.37 5.18 -8.17
C ARG A 22 7.27 5.61 -7.02
N ASN A 23 8.59 5.64 -7.25
CA ASN A 23 9.59 6.07 -6.27
C ASN A 23 9.20 7.39 -5.60
N ARG A 24 8.84 8.42 -6.36
CA ARG A 24 8.44 9.75 -5.83
C ARG A 24 7.26 9.70 -4.85
N SER A 25 6.29 8.82 -5.11
CA SER A 25 5.12 8.62 -4.26
C SER A 25 5.48 7.83 -2.99
N GLN A 26 6.54 7.05 -3.05
CA GLN A 26 7.02 6.19 -1.98
C GLN A 26 8.04 6.87 -1.05
N VAL A 27 8.71 7.95 -1.47
CA VAL A 27 9.75 8.65 -0.67
C VAL A 27 9.24 9.02 0.73
N ARG A 28 8.00 9.51 0.82
CA ARG A 28 7.39 9.95 2.09
C ARG A 28 6.40 8.93 2.67
N SER A 29 6.19 7.80 2.00
CA SER A 29 5.28 6.78 2.51
C SER A 29 5.96 5.94 3.58
N ARG A 30 5.37 5.89 4.78
CA ARG A 30 5.78 4.99 5.85
C ARG A 30 5.48 3.52 5.53
N HIS A 31 4.46 3.27 4.71
CA HIS A 31 4.01 1.93 4.32
C HIS A 31 4.04 1.80 2.81
N LYS A 32 5.18 1.33 2.29
CA LYS A 32 5.41 1.21 0.86
C LYS A 32 4.63 0.05 0.25
N LEU A 33 4.06 0.25 -0.93
CA LEU A 33 3.37 -0.83 -1.65
C LEU A 33 4.41 -1.89 -2.06
N PRO A 34 4.22 -3.19 -1.73
CA PRO A 34 5.22 -4.24 -1.95
C PRO A 34 5.25 -4.70 -3.41
N ALA A 35 5.63 -3.78 -4.31
CA ALA A 35 5.73 -4.04 -5.73
C ALA A 35 7.09 -4.68 -6.09
N ILE A 36 7.06 -5.81 -6.78
CA ILE A 36 8.23 -6.44 -7.40
C ILE A 36 8.33 -5.92 -8.82
N ARG A 37 9.43 -5.24 -9.13
CA ARG A 37 9.70 -4.70 -10.46
C ARG A 37 10.59 -5.65 -11.23
N LEU A 38 10.01 -6.41 -12.15
CA LEU A 38 10.77 -7.29 -13.06
C LEU A 38 11.37 -6.51 -14.24
N HIS A 39 10.66 -5.47 -14.70
CA HIS A 39 11.09 -4.57 -15.76
C HIS A 39 10.40 -3.19 -15.59
N SER A 40 10.82 -2.18 -16.35
CA SER A 40 10.27 -0.81 -16.27
C SER A 40 8.74 -0.72 -16.43
N LYS A 41 8.14 -1.66 -17.17
CA LYS A 41 6.68 -1.77 -17.41
C LYS A 41 6.02 -2.99 -16.75
N CYS A 42 6.79 -3.87 -16.10
CA CYS A 42 6.28 -5.12 -15.54
C CYS A 42 6.37 -5.09 -14.02
N LEU A 43 5.21 -4.93 -13.38
CA LEU A 43 5.05 -5.05 -11.94
C LEU A 43 4.36 -6.37 -11.61
N ARG A 44 4.88 -7.03 -10.59
CA ARG A 44 4.30 -8.21 -9.97
C ARG A 44 4.20 -8.00 -8.47
N PHE A 45 3.28 -8.73 -7.86
CA PHE A 45 3.03 -8.64 -6.43
C PHE A 45 2.80 -10.03 -5.87
N GLU A 46 3.36 -10.30 -4.71
CA GLU A 46 2.98 -11.46 -3.92
C GLU A 46 1.69 -11.16 -3.17
N ARG A 47 0.71 -12.07 -3.22
CA ARG A 47 -0.60 -11.85 -2.59
C ARG A 47 -0.47 -11.63 -1.08
N ALA A 48 0.26 -12.49 -0.39
CA ALA A 48 0.44 -12.43 1.05
C ALA A 48 1.08 -11.09 1.49
N ALA A 49 2.05 -10.59 0.72
CA ALA A 49 2.68 -9.31 1.00
C ALA A 49 1.71 -8.13 0.86
N VAL A 50 0.85 -8.13 -0.17
CA VAL A 50 -0.17 -7.08 -0.35
C VAL A 50 -1.20 -7.10 0.78
N GLU A 51 -1.64 -8.28 1.21
CA GLU A 51 -2.56 -8.44 2.34
C GLU A 51 -1.94 -7.96 3.66
N ALA A 52 -0.69 -8.34 3.93
CA ALA A 52 0.05 -7.88 5.10
C ALA A 52 0.24 -6.36 5.09
N TRP A 53 0.51 -5.77 3.93
CA TRP A 53 0.63 -4.32 3.76
C TRP A 53 -0.66 -3.58 4.12
N VAL A 54 -1.82 -4.05 3.63
CA VAL A 54 -3.13 -3.46 3.98
C VAL A 54 -3.39 -3.52 5.49
N ARG A 55 -3.10 -4.66 6.12
CA ARG A 55 -3.24 -4.82 7.57
C ARG A 55 -2.34 -3.85 8.33
N GLY A 56 -1.08 -3.73 7.92
CA GLY A 56 -0.12 -2.81 8.53
C GLY A 56 -0.57 -1.34 8.48
N ILE A 57 -1.17 -0.90 7.37
CA ILE A 57 -1.75 0.45 7.28
C ILE A 57 -2.93 0.61 8.25
N ALA A 58 -3.82 -0.38 8.30
CA ALA A 58 -4.98 -0.33 9.18
C ALA A 58 -4.56 -0.26 10.66
N ASP A 59 -3.54 -1.01 11.05
CA ASP A 59 -3.05 -1.04 12.43
C ASP A 59 -2.29 0.24 12.80
N ALA A 60 -1.52 0.82 11.86
CA ALA A 60 -0.91 2.14 12.05
C ALA A 60 -1.98 3.21 12.28
N ASN A 61 -3.06 3.21 11.48
CA ASN A 61 -4.16 4.14 11.64
C ASN A 61 -4.87 4.01 13.00
N LYS A 62 -5.08 2.78 13.49
CA LYS A 62 -5.64 2.54 14.83
C LYS A 62 -4.72 3.06 15.93
N ALA A 63 -3.42 2.82 15.81
CA ALA A 63 -2.44 3.28 16.78
C ALA A 63 -2.39 4.82 16.85
N ASP A 64 -2.50 5.50 15.71
CA ASP A 64 -2.54 6.96 15.66
C ASP A 64 -3.84 7.51 16.27
N GLN A 65 -4.99 6.90 16.00
CA GLN A 65 -6.27 7.25 16.65
C GLN A 65 -6.24 7.08 18.17
N GLN A 66 -5.62 6.01 18.67
CA GLN A 66 -5.49 5.76 20.10
C GLN A 66 -4.61 6.82 20.80
N LYS A 67 -3.54 7.28 20.15
CA LYS A 67 -2.69 8.36 20.67
C LYS A 67 -3.47 9.65 20.79
N SER A 68 -4.21 10.06 19.76
CA SER A 68 -5.01 11.29 19.77
C SER A 68 -5.99 11.31 20.96
N ARG A 69 -6.73 10.22 21.19
CA ARG A 69 -7.66 10.09 22.32
C ARG A 69 -7.00 10.19 23.70
N ARG A 70 -5.72 9.83 23.80
CA ARG A 70 -4.95 9.89 25.06
C ARG A 70 -4.54 11.31 25.43
N TYR A 71 -4.37 12.21 24.46
CA TYR A 71 -3.98 13.60 24.70
C TYR A 71 -5.17 14.54 24.97
N GLU A 72 -6.40 14.04 24.80
CA GLU A 72 -7.65 14.78 25.03
C GLU A 72 -8.22 14.60 26.45
N ASN A 73 -7.64 13.72 27.28
CA ASN A 73 -7.97 13.52 28.70
C ASN A 73 -6.80 13.93 29.59
#